data_AF-A0A9F2WH82-F1
#
_entry.id   AF-A0A9F2WH82-F1
#
_cell.length_a   1.000
_cell.length_b   1.000
_cell.length_c   1.000
_cell.angle_alpha   90.00
_cell.angle_beta   90.00
_cell.angle_gamma   90.00
#
_symmetry.space_group_name_H-M   'P 1'
#
loop_
_entity.id
_entity.type
_entity.pdbx_description
1 polymer ?
#
loop_
_entity_poly.entity_id
_entity_poly.type
_entity_poly.pdbx_seq_one_letter_code
_entity_poly.pdbx_strand_id
1 'polypeptide(L)'
;MLSAARVLVLRRAGGVPGPAQVIWNGLSQDILRTVASRNYASEAIRGAVIGIDLGTTNSCVAVMEGKQAKVLENSEGARTTPSVVAFSGDGERLVGMPAKRQAVTNPHNTLYATKRLIGRRYDDPEVQKDIKNVPFKIVRASNGDAWVESHGKLYSPSQIGAFILMKMKETAENYLGHPAKNAVITVPAYFNDSQRQVWLQKLGFHFSF
;
A
#
# COMPACT_ATOMS: atom_id res chain seq x y z
N MET A 1 23.26 -1.53 1.02
CA MET A 1 22.63 -0.92 2.21
C MET A 1 21.20 -1.46 2.32
N LEU A 2 20.94 -2.40 3.24
CA LEU A 2 19.59 -2.88 3.49
C LEU A 2 18.79 -1.77 4.19
N SER A 3 17.75 -1.27 3.52
CA SER A 3 16.80 -0.31 4.08
C SER A 3 15.92 -1.00 5.11
N ALA A 4 15.85 -0.45 6.33
CA ALA A 4 14.90 -0.88 7.35
C ALA A 4 13.46 -0.67 6.85
N ALA A 5 12.70 -1.76 6.68
CA ALA A 5 11.28 -1.71 6.39
C ALA A 5 10.51 -1.39 7.67
N ARG A 6 9.66 -0.36 7.67
CA ARG A 6 8.70 -0.12 8.75
C ARG A 6 7.42 -0.93 8.49
N VAL A 7 7.03 -1.75 9.45
CA VAL A 7 5.80 -2.56 9.44
C VAL A 7 4.63 -1.70 9.93
N LEU A 8 3.56 -1.61 9.15
CA LEU A 8 2.31 -0.93 9.54
C LEU A 8 1.23 -1.99 9.82
N VAL A 9 0.55 -1.88 10.97
CA VAL A 9 -0.48 -2.81 11.47
C VAL A 9 -1.79 -2.03 11.70
N LEU A 10 -2.96 -2.54 11.26
CA LEU A 10 -4.24 -1.80 11.19
C LEU A 10 -5.41 -2.52 11.90
N ARG A 11 -6.47 -1.77 12.30
CA ARG A 11 -7.62 -2.20 13.16
C ARG A 11 -8.97 -1.56 12.76
N ARG A 12 -10.09 -2.04 13.34
CA ARG A 12 -11.46 -1.47 13.28
C ARG A 12 -12.03 -1.26 14.70
N ALA A 13 -12.56 -0.07 15.02
CA ALA A 13 -13.12 0.26 16.34
C ALA A 13 -14.63 -0.07 16.49
N GLY A 14 -15.01 -0.57 17.67
CA GLY A 14 -16.38 -0.63 18.21
C GLY A 14 -16.60 0.47 19.27
N GLY A 15 -17.86 0.89 19.47
CA GLY A 15 -18.26 2.13 20.16
C GLY A 15 -17.94 2.27 21.65
N VAL A 16 -17.99 3.52 22.13
CA VAL A 16 -17.55 4.01 23.46
C VAL A 16 -18.75 4.24 24.39
N PRO A 17 -18.72 3.83 25.68
CA PRO A 17 -19.51 4.46 26.74
C PRO A 17 -18.67 5.42 27.60
N GLY A 18 -19.31 6.49 28.08
CA GLY A 18 -18.73 7.74 28.63
C GLY A 18 -17.98 7.68 29.98
N PRO A 19 -17.60 8.86 30.54
CA PRO A 19 -16.53 8.96 31.53
C PRO A 19 -17.02 8.79 32.98
N ALA A 20 -16.30 7.99 33.76
CA ALA A 20 -16.40 7.92 35.22
C ALA A 20 -15.23 8.70 35.88
N GLN A 21 -15.56 9.40 36.98
CA GLN A 21 -14.73 10.36 37.70
C GLN A 21 -13.49 9.74 38.39
N VAL A 22 -12.42 10.54 38.49
CA VAL A 22 -11.14 10.20 39.13
C VAL A 22 -11.11 10.79 40.56
N ILE A 23 -10.82 9.96 41.56
CA ILE A 23 -10.38 10.38 42.90
C ILE A 23 -9.05 9.66 43.20
N TRP A 24 -8.00 10.43 43.47
CA TRP A 24 -6.68 9.93 43.88
C TRP A 24 -6.52 9.99 45.39
N ASN A 25 -6.04 8.92 46.00
CA ASN A 25 -5.27 8.97 47.25
C ASN A 25 -4.37 7.73 47.39
N GLY A 26 -3.07 7.98 47.63
CA GLY A 26 -2.21 7.17 48.50
C GLY A 26 -1.58 5.87 47.96
N LEU A 27 -0.29 5.96 47.59
CA LEU A 27 0.78 4.94 47.67
C LEU A 27 0.48 3.45 47.39
N SER A 28 1.06 2.92 46.32
CA SER A 28 1.97 1.77 46.46
C SER A 28 3.01 1.75 45.33
N GLN A 29 4.27 1.51 45.70
CA GLN A 29 5.41 1.24 44.83
C GLN A 29 5.20 0.01 43.92
N ASP A 30 4.09 -0.71 44.04
CA ASP A 30 3.66 -1.76 43.12
C ASP A 30 3.10 -1.23 41.78
N ILE A 31 2.61 0.01 41.74
CA ILE A 31 2.05 0.62 40.52
C ILE A 31 3.15 0.92 39.49
N LEU A 32 4.40 1.17 39.93
CA LEU A 32 5.50 1.51 39.03
C LEU A 32 6.09 0.30 38.28
N ARG A 33 5.84 -0.94 38.72
CA ARG A 33 6.20 -2.16 37.95
C ARG A 33 5.15 -2.56 36.92
N THR A 34 3.90 -2.13 37.08
CA THR A 34 2.83 -2.34 36.08
C THR A 34 2.89 -1.33 34.93
N VAL A 35 3.56 -0.18 35.11
CA VAL A 35 3.69 0.87 34.08
C VAL A 35 4.89 0.62 33.13
N ALA A 36 5.82 -0.27 33.49
CA ALA A 36 7.01 -0.59 32.67
C ALA A 36 6.81 -1.78 31.69
N SER A 37 5.65 -2.43 31.72
CA SER A 37 5.19 -3.31 30.66
C SER A 37 3.88 -2.76 30.11
N ARG A 38 3.99 -1.64 29.38
CA ARG A 38 3.04 -1.36 28.31
C ARG A 38 3.17 -2.50 27.30
N ASN A 39 2.51 -3.59 27.62
CA ASN A 39 2.08 -4.58 26.66
C ASN A 39 1.36 -3.78 25.58
N TYR A 40 2.01 -3.57 24.44
CA TYR A 40 1.33 -3.45 23.15
C TYR A 40 0.62 -4.80 22.86
N ALA A 41 -0.15 -5.32 23.83
CA ALA A 41 -1.16 -6.33 23.63
C ALA A 41 -2.30 -5.61 22.94
N SER A 42 -2.03 -5.39 21.66
CA SER A 42 -2.98 -4.99 20.66
C SER A 42 -4.24 -5.85 20.88
N GLU A 43 -5.40 -5.25 21.16
CA GLU A 43 -6.74 -5.88 21.07
C GLU A 43 -6.76 -6.84 19.87
N ALA A 44 -6.72 -8.16 20.10
CA ALA A 44 -6.18 -9.12 19.14
C ALA A 44 -6.67 -8.88 17.71
N ILE A 45 -5.76 -8.69 16.75
CA ILE A 45 -6.11 -8.62 15.32
C ILE A 45 -6.89 -9.89 15.00
N ARG A 46 -8.18 -9.75 14.68
CA ARG A 46 -9.05 -10.88 14.35
C ARG A 46 -9.02 -11.11 12.83
N GLY A 47 -8.76 -12.34 12.43
CA GLY A 47 -8.72 -12.76 11.03
C GLY A 47 -7.32 -12.72 10.41
N ALA A 48 -7.22 -13.26 9.20
CA ALA A 48 -5.96 -13.33 8.46
C ALA A 48 -5.34 -11.93 8.23
N VAL A 49 -4.02 -11.87 8.33
CA VAL A 49 -3.22 -10.70 7.95
C VAL A 49 -2.43 -11.06 6.70
N ILE A 50 -2.58 -10.26 5.64
CA ILE A 50 -1.83 -10.44 4.40
C ILE A 50 -0.57 -9.55 4.43
N GLY A 51 0.57 -10.08 4.01
CA GLY A 51 1.80 -9.31 3.80
C GLY A 51 1.96 -8.98 2.33
N ILE A 52 2.04 -7.70 1.98
CA ILE A 52 2.22 -7.26 0.60
C ILE A 52 3.57 -6.58 0.48
N ASP A 53 4.44 -7.13 -0.36
CA ASP A 53 5.60 -6.41 -0.86
C ASP A 53 5.22 -5.63 -2.12
N LEU A 54 5.14 -4.30 -2.01
CA LEU A 54 4.85 -3.48 -3.17
C LEU A 54 6.15 -2.96 -3.77
N GLY A 55 6.78 -3.71 -4.67
CA GLY A 55 8.02 -3.31 -5.32
C GLY A 55 7.83 -2.30 -6.47
N THR A 56 8.95 -1.76 -6.96
CA THR A 56 8.94 -0.85 -8.13
C THR A 56 8.66 -1.59 -9.43
N THR A 57 9.13 -2.83 -9.53
CA THR A 57 9.05 -3.66 -10.76
C THR A 57 8.07 -4.80 -10.60
N ASN A 58 8.11 -5.50 -9.47
CA ASN A 58 7.25 -6.63 -9.15
C ASN A 58 6.73 -6.46 -7.73
N SER A 59 5.52 -6.95 -7.50
CA SER A 59 4.88 -7.01 -6.21
C SER A 59 4.54 -8.45 -5.85
N CYS A 60 4.46 -8.74 -4.56
CA CYS A 60 4.23 -10.08 -4.01
C CYS A 60 3.23 -9.99 -2.86
N VAL A 61 2.42 -11.04 -2.67
CA VAL A 61 1.52 -11.15 -1.52
C VAL A 61 1.72 -12.51 -0.84
N ALA A 62 1.72 -12.49 0.48
CA ALA A 62 1.88 -13.65 1.33
C ALA A 62 0.85 -13.66 2.47
N VAL A 63 0.58 -14.85 2.99
CA VAL A 63 -0.24 -15.07 4.19
C VAL A 63 0.55 -15.90 5.20
N MET A 64 0.16 -15.83 6.47
CA MET A 64 0.68 -16.73 7.50
C MET A 64 -0.18 -17.99 7.59
N GLU A 65 0.42 -19.15 7.33
CA GLU A 65 -0.17 -20.47 7.60
C GLU A 65 0.49 -21.07 8.83
N GLY A 66 -0.20 -20.98 9.97
CA GLY A 66 0.38 -21.31 11.27
C GLY A 66 1.60 -20.42 11.56
N LYS A 67 2.80 -21.02 11.56
CA LYS A 67 4.07 -20.31 11.81
C LYS A 67 4.86 -20.01 10.53
N GLN A 68 4.41 -20.47 9.36
CA GLN A 68 5.14 -20.30 8.10
C GLN A 68 4.46 -19.24 7.22
N ALA A 69 5.27 -18.39 6.60
CA ALA A 69 4.80 -17.47 5.59
C ALA A 69 4.69 -18.19 4.24
N LYS A 70 3.53 -18.09 3.59
CA LYS A 70 3.27 -18.66 2.26
C LYS A 70 3.05 -17.54 1.25
N VAL A 71 3.88 -17.52 0.21
CA VAL A 71 3.69 -16.65 -0.96
C VAL A 71 2.57 -17.22 -1.83
N LEU A 72 1.64 -16.37 -2.23
CA LEU A 72 0.49 -16.75 -3.04
C LEU A 72 0.76 -16.60 -4.53
N GLU A 73 0.16 -17.48 -5.31
CA GLU A 73 0.12 -17.36 -6.78
C GLU A 73 -1.06 -16.47 -7.18
N ASN A 74 -0.82 -15.57 -8.14
CA ASN A 74 -1.86 -14.75 -8.74
C ASN A 74 -2.71 -15.56 -9.74
N SER A 75 -3.74 -14.92 -10.30
CA SER A 75 -4.61 -15.53 -11.33
C SER A 75 -3.87 -16.00 -12.59
N GLU A 76 -2.63 -15.53 -12.81
CA GLU A 76 -1.78 -15.94 -13.92
C GLU A 76 -0.80 -17.07 -13.55
N GLY A 77 -0.92 -17.66 -12.35
CA GLY A 77 -0.05 -18.75 -11.86
C GLY A 77 1.35 -18.31 -11.42
N ALA A 78 1.58 -17.00 -11.27
CA ALA A 78 2.87 -16.45 -10.88
C ALA A 78 2.88 -16.00 -9.42
N ARG A 79 3.99 -16.25 -8.72
CA ARG A 79 4.23 -15.79 -7.33
C ARG A 79 4.56 -14.31 -7.18
N THR A 80 4.76 -13.61 -8.30
CA THR A 80 4.95 -12.17 -8.33
C THR A 80 4.13 -11.57 -9.46
N THR A 81 3.66 -10.35 -9.24
CA THR A 81 2.86 -9.59 -10.20
C THR A 81 3.62 -8.36 -10.64
N PRO A 82 3.79 -8.12 -11.96
CA PRO A 82 4.40 -6.90 -12.46
C PRO A 82 3.71 -5.66 -11.88
N SER A 83 4.48 -4.69 -11.39
CA SER A 83 4.00 -3.41 -10.87
C SER A 83 3.73 -2.44 -12.03
N VAL A 84 2.82 -2.87 -12.90
CA VAL A 84 2.47 -2.23 -14.16
C VAL A 84 0.95 -2.10 -14.20
N VAL A 85 0.49 -0.90 -14.53
CA VAL A 85 -0.93 -0.58 -14.74
C VAL A 85 -1.07 0.00 -16.13
N ALA A 86 -2.09 -0.38 -16.86
CA ALA A 86 -2.36 0.21 -18.15
C ALA A 86 -3.84 0.49 -18.33
N PHE A 87 -4.14 1.50 -19.14
CA PHE A 87 -5.50 1.87 -19.51
C PHE A 87 -5.69 1.68 -21.01
N SER A 88 -6.65 0.84 -21.39
CA SER A 88 -7.04 0.65 -22.79
C SER A 88 -7.86 1.83 -23.30
N GLY A 89 -8.08 1.89 -24.63
CA GLY A 89 -8.82 2.99 -25.26
C GLY A 89 -10.30 3.06 -24.89
N ASP A 90 -10.91 1.95 -24.49
CA ASP A 90 -12.28 1.87 -23.96
C ASP A 90 -12.36 2.18 -22.44
N GLY A 91 -11.22 2.47 -21.81
CA GLY A 91 -11.15 2.86 -20.40
C GLY A 91 -11.04 1.69 -19.42
N GLU A 92 -10.90 0.45 -19.90
CA GLU A 92 -10.59 -0.69 -19.05
C GLU A 92 -9.20 -0.52 -18.39
N ARG A 93 -9.11 -0.91 -17.11
CA ARG A 93 -7.87 -0.88 -16.34
C ARG A 93 -7.27 -2.29 -16.25
N LEU A 94 -6.10 -2.47 -16.84
CA LEU A 94 -5.31 -3.69 -16.75
C LEU A 94 -4.20 -3.52 -15.68
N VAL A 95 -3.93 -4.57 -14.91
CA VAL A 95 -2.90 -4.59 -13.86
C VAL A 95 -2.08 -5.87 -13.96
N GLY A 96 -0.76 -5.79 -13.78
CA GLY A 96 0.10 -6.98 -13.75
C GLY A 96 0.52 -7.46 -15.13
N MET A 97 0.44 -8.78 -15.34
CA MET A 97 0.87 -9.38 -16.61
C MET A 97 0.06 -8.90 -17.83
N PRO A 98 -1.28 -8.75 -17.76
CA PRO A 98 -2.06 -8.18 -18.87
C PRO A 98 -1.57 -6.78 -19.28
N ALA A 99 -1.29 -5.89 -18.32
CA ALA A 99 -0.76 -4.57 -18.59
C ALA A 99 0.65 -4.62 -19.21
N LYS A 100 1.54 -5.48 -18.68
CA LYS A 100 2.89 -5.66 -19.19
C LYS A 100 2.92 -6.16 -20.64
N ARG A 101 2.01 -7.06 -21.03
CA ARG A 101 1.96 -7.63 -22.38
C ARG A 101 1.69 -6.59 -23.47
N GLN A 102 0.89 -5.58 -23.18
CA GLN A 102 0.57 -4.52 -24.13
C GLN A 102 1.51 -3.30 -24.07
N ALA A 103 2.56 -3.32 -23.24
CA ALA A 103 3.41 -2.15 -23.03
C ALA A 103 4.08 -1.63 -24.31
N VAL A 104 4.34 -2.53 -25.28
CA VAL A 104 4.96 -2.18 -26.57
C VAL A 104 3.96 -1.53 -27.52
N THR A 105 2.72 -2.02 -27.56
CA THR A 105 1.67 -1.53 -28.47
C THR A 105 0.88 -0.35 -27.88
N ASN A 106 0.91 -0.17 -26.56
CA ASN A 106 0.27 0.93 -25.84
C ASN A 106 1.24 1.61 -24.85
N PRO A 107 2.36 2.18 -25.33
CA PRO A 107 3.43 2.66 -24.46
C PRO A 107 3.03 3.91 -23.67
N HIS A 108 2.21 4.80 -24.25
CA HIS A 108 1.81 6.05 -23.61
C HIS A 108 0.79 5.88 -22.47
N ASN A 109 0.04 4.77 -22.44
CA ASN A 109 -0.96 4.48 -21.42
C ASN A 109 -0.60 3.26 -20.56
N THR A 110 0.65 2.80 -20.64
CA THR A 110 1.18 1.74 -19.78
C THR A 110 2.18 2.33 -18.79
N LEU A 111 1.79 2.33 -17.52
CA LEU A 111 2.45 2.99 -16.42
C LEU A 111 3.24 1.95 -15.60
N TYR A 112 4.54 2.15 -15.49
CA TYR A 112 5.47 1.30 -14.75
C TYR A 112 6.48 2.14 -13.99
N ALA A 113 7.14 1.55 -12.99
CA ALA A 113 8.12 2.24 -12.14
C ALA A 113 7.60 3.53 -11.46
N THR A 114 6.27 3.73 -11.41
CA THR A 114 5.62 4.90 -10.81
C THR A 114 5.97 5.07 -9.32
N LYS A 115 6.44 4.00 -8.67
CA LYS A 115 6.96 4.04 -7.31
C LYS A 115 8.10 5.06 -7.12
N ARG A 116 8.87 5.36 -8.17
CA ARG A 116 9.93 6.38 -8.15
C ARG A 116 9.42 7.81 -8.03
N LEU A 117 8.17 8.05 -8.47
CA LEU A 117 7.55 9.37 -8.50
C LEU A 117 6.83 9.71 -7.19
N ILE A 118 6.61 8.73 -6.31
CA ILE A 118 5.83 8.94 -5.09
C ILE A 118 6.56 9.92 -4.17
N GLY A 119 5.87 11.01 -3.84
CA GLY A 119 6.38 12.05 -2.94
C GLY A 119 7.38 12.99 -3.56
N ARG A 120 7.56 12.95 -4.89
CA ARG A 120 8.44 13.87 -5.59
C ARG A 120 7.67 15.02 -6.22
N ARG A 121 8.33 16.18 -6.26
CA ARG A 121 7.88 17.36 -7.00
C ARG A 121 8.14 17.14 -8.48
N TYR A 122 7.32 17.75 -9.33
CA TYR A 122 7.52 17.67 -10.78
C TYR A 122 8.92 18.17 -11.19
N ASP A 123 9.45 19.19 -10.51
CA ASP A 123 10.75 19.81 -10.80
C ASP A 123 11.97 19.08 -10.23
N ASP A 124 11.77 17.96 -9.53
CA ASP A 124 12.88 17.16 -9.01
C ASP A 124 13.78 16.68 -10.17
N PRO A 125 15.11 16.85 -10.10
CA PRO A 125 16.04 16.40 -11.14
C PRO A 125 15.88 14.92 -11.53
N GLU A 126 15.54 14.05 -10.57
CA GLU A 126 15.26 12.64 -10.85
C GLU A 126 13.98 12.46 -11.67
N VAL A 127 12.93 13.25 -11.39
CA VAL A 127 11.68 13.25 -12.17
C VAL A 127 11.92 13.79 -13.58
N GLN A 128 12.71 14.87 -13.71
CA GLN A 128 13.08 15.44 -15.02
C GLN A 128 13.90 14.47 -15.86
N LYS A 129 14.70 13.61 -15.22
CA LYS A 129 15.37 12.49 -15.89
C LYS A 129 14.38 11.42 -16.33
N ASP A 130 13.45 11.02 -15.46
CA ASP A 130 12.45 9.99 -15.79
C ASP A 130 11.55 10.44 -16.96
N ILE A 131 11.15 11.71 -17.01
CA ILE A 131 10.38 12.31 -18.13
C ILE A 131 11.01 12.02 -19.51
N LYS A 132 12.34 12.00 -19.58
CA LYS A 132 13.08 11.77 -20.84
C LYS A 132 13.23 10.28 -21.18
N ASN A 133 12.99 9.39 -20.22
CA ASN A 133 13.29 7.96 -20.33
C ASN A 133 12.05 7.07 -20.38
N VAL A 134 10.86 7.61 -20.09
CA VAL A 134 9.60 6.85 -20.11
C VAL A 134 8.68 7.37 -21.23
N PRO A 135 7.88 6.50 -21.87
CA PRO A 135 6.99 6.91 -22.95
C PRO A 135 5.68 7.52 -22.44
N PHE A 136 5.22 7.18 -21.24
CA PHE A 136 4.01 7.76 -20.66
C PHE A 136 4.27 9.18 -20.16
N LYS A 137 3.22 10.00 -20.11
CA LYS A 137 3.35 11.39 -19.68
C LYS A 137 3.44 11.48 -18.16
N ILE A 138 4.51 12.12 -17.69
CA ILE A 138 4.59 12.64 -16.32
C ILE A 138 4.25 14.14 -16.39
N VAL A 139 3.38 14.60 -15.51
CA VAL A 139 2.78 15.94 -15.55
C VAL A 139 2.79 16.59 -14.18
N ARG A 140 2.79 17.93 -14.16
CA ARG A 140 2.72 18.71 -12.92
C ARG A 140 1.27 18.75 -12.43
N ALA A 141 1.03 18.25 -11.23
CA ALA A 141 -0.25 18.45 -10.55
C ALA A 141 -0.43 19.88 -10.04
N SER A 142 -1.67 20.26 -9.69
CA SER A 142 -1.99 21.61 -9.18
C SER A 142 -1.20 21.98 -7.93
N ASN A 143 -0.86 21.01 -7.09
CA ASN A 143 -0.05 21.22 -5.90
C ASN A 143 1.47 21.26 -6.19
N GLY A 144 1.91 20.96 -7.42
CA GLY A 144 3.31 20.91 -7.87
C GLY A 144 3.96 19.51 -7.85
N ASP A 145 3.22 18.47 -7.46
CA ASP A 145 3.74 17.10 -7.42
C ASP A 145 3.81 16.46 -8.81
N ALA A 146 4.67 15.45 -8.95
CA ALA A 146 4.78 14.65 -10.17
C ALA A 146 3.63 13.63 -10.26
N TRP A 147 2.74 13.80 -11.21
CA TRP A 147 1.64 12.89 -11.52
C TRP A 147 1.84 12.25 -12.90
N VAL A 148 1.00 11.28 -13.25
CA VAL A 148 0.99 10.66 -14.58
C VAL A 148 -0.34 10.89 -15.27
N GLU A 149 -0.31 10.99 -16.59
CA GLU A 149 -1.50 11.15 -17.43
C GLU A 149 -1.69 9.92 -18.32
N SER A 150 -2.92 9.45 -18.43
CA SER A 150 -3.33 8.46 -19.43
C SER A 150 -4.72 8.81 -19.96
N HIS A 151 -4.88 8.84 -21.28
CA HIS A 151 -6.12 9.26 -21.96
C HIS A 151 -6.70 10.59 -21.42
N GLY A 152 -5.84 11.57 -21.17
CA GLY A 152 -6.23 12.88 -20.62
C GLY A 152 -6.68 12.86 -19.14
N LYS A 153 -6.65 11.71 -18.48
CA LYS A 153 -6.95 11.57 -17.05
C LYS A 153 -5.66 11.58 -16.23
N LEU A 154 -5.67 12.37 -15.16
CA LEU A 154 -4.56 12.52 -14.24
C LEU A 154 -4.64 11.51 -13.10
N TYR A 155 -3.52 10.85 -12.81
CA TYR A 155 -3.38 9.92 -11.70
C TYR A 155 -2.15 10.27 -10.87
N SER A 156 -2.33 10.34 -9.56
CA SER A 156 -1.19 10.39 -8.64
C SER A 156 -0.44 9.04 -8.65
N PRO A 157 0.88 9.02 -8.40
CA PRO A 157 1.64 7.77 -8.25
C PRO A 157 1.04 6.83 -7.19
N SER A 158 0.45 7.40 -6.15
CA SER A 158 -0.26 6.66 -5.09
C SER A 158 -1.54 5.97 -5.60
N GLN A 159 -2.29 6.57 -6.53
CA GLN A 159 -3.41 5.90 -7.18
C GLN A 159 -2.96 4.69 -8.00
N ILE A 160 -1.83 4.82 -8.71
CA ILE A 160 -1.26 3.70 -9.47
C ILE A 160 -0.84 2.57 -8.53
N GLY A 161 -0.17 2.89 -7.42
CA GLY A 161 0.15 1.91 -6.37
C GLY A 161 -1.10 1.22 -5.82
N ALA A 162 -2.19 1.95 -5.59
CA ALA A 162 -3.44 1.38 -5.10
C ALA A 162 -4.07 0.35 -6.06
N PHE A 163 -3.97 0.56 -7.39
CA PHE A 163 -4.43 -0.43 -8.36
C PHE A 163 -3.67 -1.77 -8.26
N ILE A 164 -2.37 -1.70 -8.00
CA ILE A 164 -1.54 -2.90 -7.78
C ILE A 164 -1.92 -3.57 -6.47
N LEU A 165 -2.09 -2.79 -5.39
CA LEU A 165 -2.48 -3.30 -4.08
C LEU A 165 -3.87 -3.97 -4.11
N MET A 166 -4.82 -3.46 -4.91
CA MET A 166 -6.12 -4.13 -5.11
C MET A 166 -5.96 -5.51 -5.75
N LYS A 167 -5.12 -5.65 -6.79
CA LYS A 167 -4.82 -6.96 -7.39
C LYS A 167 -4.18 -7.93 -6.37
N MET A 168 -3.35 -7.42 -5.46
CA MET A 168 -2.73 -8.23 -4.40
C MET A 168 -3.77 -8.69 -3.37
N LYS A 169 -4.70 -7.80 -3.02
CA LYS A 169 -5.83 -8.12 -2.15
C LYS A 169 -6.74 -9.17 -2.79
N GLU A 170 -7.14 -9.00 -4.05
CA GLU A 170 -7.94 -9.98 -4.80
C GLU A 170 -7.26 -11.35 -4.82
N THR A 171 -5.94 -11.39 -5.05
CA THR A 171 -5.16 -12.63 -5.02
C THR A 171 -5.24 -13.32 -3.65
N ALA A 172 -5.12 -12.55 -2.56
CA ALA A 172 -5.24 -13.11 -1.21
C ALA A 172 -6.66 -13.53 -0.86
N GLU A 173 -7.68 -12.77 -1.27
CA GLU A 173 -9.09 -13.08 -1.01
C GLU A 173 -9.54 -14.35 -1.76
N ASN A 174 -9.10 -14.52 -3.00
CA ASN A 174 -9.33 -15.75 -3.76
C ASN A 174 -8.71 -16.98 -3.07
N TYR A 175 -7.52 -16.82 -2.47
CA TYR A 175 -6.87 -17.88 -1.72
C TYR A 175 -7.57 -18.19 -0.38
N LEU A 176 -7.94 -17.14 0.36
CA LEU A 176 -8.55 -17.26 1.69
C LEU A 176 -10.03 -17.69 1.66
N GLY A 177 -10.72 -17.46 0.54
CA GLY A 177 -12.16 -17.68 0.41
C GLY A 177 -13.02 -16.69 1.19
N HIS A 178 -12.42 -15.64 1.75
CA HIS A 178 -13.11 -14.59 2.50
C HIS A 178 -12.37 -13.24 2.39
N PRO A 179 -13.02 -12.11 2.71
CA PRO A 179 -12.38 -10.79 2.62
C PRO A 179 -11.13 -10.65 3.50
N ALA A 180 -10.08 -10.05 2.95
CA ALA A 180 -8.84 -9.73 3.64
C ALA A 180 -8.97 -8.34 4.26
N LYS A 181 -9.06 -8.29 5.60
CA LYS A 181 -9.33 -7.05 6.35
C LYS A 181 -8.09 -6.38 6.92
N ASN A 182 -7.01 -7.13 7.04
CA ASN A 182 -5.76 -6.67 7.65
C ASN A 182 -4.61 -6.90 6.69
N ALA A 183 -3.77 -5.89 6.50
CA ALA A 183 -2.61 -5.97 5.64
C ALA A 183 -1.40 -5.28 6.28
N VAL A 184 -0.22 -5.87 6.06
CA VAL A 184 1.08 -5.24 6.24
C VAL A 184 1.65 -4.96 4.86
N ILE A 185 1.98 -3.70 4.56
CA ILE A 185 2.46 -3.29 3.23
C ILE A 185 3.89 -2.75 3.35
N THR A 186 4.81 -3.25 2.54
CA THR A 186 6.15 -2.66 2.44
C THR A 186 6.03 -1.31 1.71
N VAL A 187 6.55 -0.26 2.32
CA VAL A 187 6.64 1.07 1.72
C VAL A 187 8.09 1.54 1.72
N PRO A 188 8.52 2.38 0.76
CA PRO A 188 9.82 3.04 0.84
C PRO A 188 9.99 3.81 2.14
N ALA A 189 11.23 3.86 2.64
CA ALA A 189 11.56 4.57 3.88
C ALA A 189 11.22 6.08 3.85
N TYR A 190 11.19 6.69 2.65
CA TYR A 190 10.91 8.12 2.46
C TYR A 190 9.41 8.48 2.42
N PHE A 191 8.51 7.51 2.59
CA PHE A 191 7.09 7.81 2.72
C PHE A 191 6.81 8.66 3.96
N ASN A 192 6.05 9.74 3.79
CA ASN A 192 5.47 10.47 4.92
C ASN A 192 4.09 9.86 5.30
N ASP A 193 3.57 10.22 6.47
CA ASP A 193 2.30 9.67 6.97
C ASP A 193 1.09 9.97 6.08
N SER A 194 1.07 11.16 5.45
CA SER A 194 0.00 11.53 4.51
C SER A 194 -0.04 10.61 3.28
N GLN A 195 1.12 10.21 2.76
CA GLN A 195 1.20 9.27 1.63
C GLN A 195 0.78 7.86 2.04
N ARG A 196 1.13 7.43 3.27
CA ARG A 196 0.68 6.15 3.83
C ARG A 196 -0.85 6.12 3.95
N GLN A 197 -1.48 7.20 4.42
CA GLN A 197 -2.94 7.27 4.60
C GLN A 197 -3.72 7.09 3.28
N VAL A 198 -3.26 7.73 2.20
CA VAL A 198 -3.92 7.64 0.88
C VAL A 198 -3.98 6.19 0.36
N TRP A 199 -2.95 5.39 0.65
CA TRP A 199 -2.87 4.01 0.18
C TRP A 199 -3.88 3.12 0.88
N LEU A 200 -4.08 3.34 2.18
CA LEU A 200 -4.99 2.54 3.00
C LEU A 200 -6.45 2.84 2.69
N GLN A 201 -6.79 4.13 2.55
CA GLN A 201 -8.16 4.55 2.24
C GLN A 201 -8.63 3.96 0.91
N LYS A 202 -7.77 3.92 -0.11
CA LYS A 202 -8.11 3.36 -1.42
C LYS A 202 -8.29 1.84 -1.44
N LEU A 203 -7.71 1.13 -0.48
CA LEU A 203 -7.86 -0.32 -0.34
C LEU A 203 -9.07 -0.73 0.51
N GLY A 204 -9.81 0.26 1.04
CA GLY A 204 -10.88 0.03 2.00
C GLY A 204 -10.36 -0.40 3.37
N PHE A 205 -9.09 -0.14 3.69
CA PHE A 205 -8.54 -0.31 5.04
C PHE A 205 -8.74 1.00 5.83
N HIS A 206 -9.44 0.94 6.97
CA HIS A 206 -9.70 2.11 7.82
C HIS A 206 -8.58 2.35 8.85
N PHE A 207 -8.37 3.62 9.21
CA PHE A 207 -7.47 4.06 10.28
C PHE A 207 -8.17 3.99 11.65
N SER A 208 -7.43 3.67 12.71
CA SER A 208 -7.77 3.98 14.10
C SER A 208 -6.45 4.37 14.78
N PHE A 209 -6.36 5.61 15.28
CA PHE A 209 -5.25 6.05 16.13
C PHE A 209 -5.45 5.50 17.55
#